data_AF-A0AAW6H2I4-F1
#
_entry.id   AF-A0AAW6H2I4-F1
#
_cell.length_a   1.000
_cell.length_b   1.000
_cell.length_c   1.000
_cell.angle_alpha   90.00
_cell.angle_beta   90.00
_cell.angle_gamma   90.00
#
_symmetry.space_group_name_H-M   'P 1'
#
loop_
_entity.id
_entity.type
_entity.pdbx_description
1 polymer ?
#
loop_
_entity_poly.entity_id
_entity_poly.type
_entity_poly.pdbx_seq_one_letter_code
_entity_poly.pdbx_strand_id
1 'polypeptide(L)'
;MKHVLLTVVFLGIACVAMAHELLSPNGNLKLNVVLDSEGGPVYSLYYKGEPVVEPSALGILMEEADLSNGFRILDATNSTFDETWMPVWGEYEKVRNHYNELTVTFSQPAKHDRTMIVRFRLFDDGLGFRYE
;
A
#
# COMPACT_ATOMS: atom_id res chain seq x y z
N MET A 1 -50.89 13.03 30.85
CA MET A 1 -50.48 12.02 29.85
C MET A 1 -49.08 12.39 29.40
N LYS A 2 -48.10 11.51 29.61
CA LYS A 2 -46.66 11.82 29.45
C LYS A 2 -46.29 11.59 27.98
N HIS A 3 -45.94 12.64 27.25
CA HIS A 3 -45.40 12.53 25.89
C HIS A 3 -43.90 12.26 25.98
N VAL A 4 -43.50 11.04 25.62
CA VAL A 4 -42.10 10.62 25.48
C VAL A 4 -41.63 11.06 24.10
N LEU A 5 -40.68 12.00 24.03
CA LEU A 5 -40.04 12.44 22.80
C LEU A 5 -38.88 11.48 22.49
N LEU A 6 -38.99 10.72 21.40
CA LEU A 6 -38.03 9.72 20.96
C LEU A 6 -36.87 10.40 20.23
N THR A 7 -35.70 10.50 20.86
CA THR A 7 -34.47 11.00 20.21
C THR A 7 -33.87 9.91 19.35
N VAL A 8 -33.88 10.09 18.02
CA VAL A 8 -33.20 9.20 17.07
C VAL A 8 -31.70 9.48 17.13
N VAL A 9 -30.93 8.52 17.65
CA VAL A 9 -29.46 8.56 17.60
C VAL A 9 -29.02 7.98 16.25
N PHE A 10 -28.53 8.84 15.36
CA PHE A 10 -27.94 8.44 14.09
C PHE A 10 -26.52 7.92 14.37
N LEU A 11 -26.39 6.62 14.61
CA LEU A 11 -25.11 5.95 14.77
C LEU A 11 -24.49 5.73 13.38
N GLY A 12 -23.79 6.74 12.86
CA GLY A 12 -22.99 6.62 11.65
C GLY A 12 -21.84 5.66 11.89
N ILE A 13 -21.94 4.44 11.35
CA ILE A 13 -20.81 3.51 11.27
C ILE A 13 -19.87 4.10 10.22
N ALA A 14 -18.82 4.79 10.67
CA ALA A 14 -17.70 5.14 9.81
C ALA A 14 -17.03 3.84 9.39
N CYS A 15 -17.13 3.47 8.11
CA CYS A 15 -16.34 2.41 7.53
C CYS A 15 -14.89 2.91 7.51
N VAL A 16 -14.11 2.51 8.52
CA VAL A 16 -12.67 2.79 8.56
C VAL A 16 -12.03 1.87 7.54
N ALA A 17 -11.69 2.39 6.36
CA ALA A 17 -10.85 1.68 5.42
C ALA A 17 -9.49 1.45 6.09
N MET A 18 -9.11 0.18 6.28
CA MET A 18 -7.83 -0.19 6.88
C MET A 18 -6.74 -0.01 5.82
N ALA A 19 -6.02 1.10 5.88
CA ALA A 19 -4.86 1.37 5.04
C ALA A 19 -3.59 0.84 5.69
N HIS A 20 -2.71 0.24 4.87
CA HIS A 20 -1.34 -0.05 5.27
C HIS A 20 -0.46 1.11 4.84
N GLU A 21 0.15 1.78 5.82
CA GLU A 21 0.99 2.95 5.59
C GLU A 21 2.48 2.59 5.70
N LEU A 22 3.31 3.27 4.91
CA LEU A 22 4.76 3.21 5.00
C LEU A 22 5.31 4.63 4.82
N LEU A 23 6.22 5.03 5.72
CA LEU A 23 6.93 6.31 5.63
C LEU A 23 8.34 6.11 5.09
N SER A 24 8.86 7.08 4.34
CA SER A 24 10.30 7.13 4.03
C SER A 24 11.11 7.28 5.31
N PRO A 25 12.42 6.96 5.30
CA PRO A 25 13.26 7.11 6.48
C PRO A 25 13.24 8.52 7.10
N ASN A 26 13.15 9.57 6.29
CA ASN A 26 13.02 10.95 6.74
C ASN A 26 11.56 11.41 6.99
N GLY A 27 10.58 10.55 6.74
CA GLY A 27 9.15 10.82 6.93
C GLY A 27 8.50 11.78 5.93
N ASN A 28 9.22 12.27 4.92
CA ASN A 28 8.67 13.20 3.93
C ASN A 28 7.76 12.52 2.91
N LEU A 29 8.03 11.26 2.56
CA LEU A 29 7.14 10.48 1.69
C LEU A 29 6.28 9.55 2.53
N LYS A 30 5.00 9.46 2.17
CA LYS A 30 4.05 8.51 2.74
C LYS A 30 3.35 7.72 1.65
N LEU A 31 3.53 6.41 1.66
CA LEU A 31 2.80 5.45 0.85
C LEU A 31 1.58 4.94 1.64
N ASN A 32 0.43 4.87 0.98
CA ASN A 32 -0.75 4.17 1.50
C ASN A 32 -1.14 3.06 0.52
N VAL A 33 -1.47 1.88 1.05
CA VAL A 33 -1.98 0.74 0.28
C VAL A 33 -3.32 0.30 0.87
N VAL A 34 -4.34 0.21 0.02
CA VAL A 34 -5.71 -0.18 0.37
C VAL A 34 -6.26 -1.19 -0.64
N LEU A 35 -7.42 -1.76 -0.32
CA LEU A 35 -8.27 -2.41 -1.30
C LEU A 35 -9.47 -1.49 -1.59
N ASP A 36 -9.87 -1.38 -2.86
CA ASP A 36 -11.13 -0.76 -3.24
C ASP A 36 -12.34 -1.66 -2.89
N SER A 37 -13.55 -1.19 -3.23
CA SER A 37 -14.80 -1.91 -2.96
C SER A 37 -14.93 -3.26 -3.68
N GLU A 38 -14.20 -3.46 -4.78
CA GLU A 38 -14.17 -4.69 -5.55
C GLU A 38 -13.00 -5.60 -5.15
N GLY A 39 -12.20 -5.19 -4.16
CA GLY A 39 -11.00 -5.91 -3.75
C GLY A 39 -9.83 -5.73 -4.71
N GLY A 40 -9.80 -4.62 -5.46
CA GLY A 40 -8.66 -4.18 -6.25
C GLY A 40 -7.61 -3.48 -5.39
N PRO A 41 -6.33 -3.90 -5.42
CA PRO A 41 -5.27 -3.22 -4.70
C PRO A 41 -5.01 -1.83 -5.28
N VAL A 42 -4.96 -0.81 -4.41
CA VAL A 42 -4.76 0.59 -4.79
C VAL A 42 -3.67 1.19 -3.93
N TYR A 43 -2.74 1.93 -4.54
CA TYR A 43 -1.73 2.70 -3.82
C TYR A 43 -1.88 4.20 -4.05
N SER A 44 -1.40 4.99 -3.11
CA SER A 44 -1.25 6.45 -3.24
C SER A 44 0.05 6.90 -2.56
N LEU A 45 0.61 8.00 -3.05
CA LEU A 45 1.89 8.53 -2.56
C LEU A 45 1.78 10.02 -2.30
N TYR A 46 2.21 10.44 -1.11
CA TYR A 46 2.21 11.82 -0.68
C TYR A 46 3.63 12.27 -0.37
N TYR A 47 4.00 13.48 -0.79
CA TYR A 47 5.23 14.15 -0.39
C TYR A 47 4.88 15.37 0.46
N LYS A 48 5.30 15.34 1.73
CA LYS A 48 5.02 16.40 2.72
C LYS A 48 3.54 16.78 2.82
N GLY A 49 2.67 15.78 2.68
CA GLY A 49 1.22 15.93 2.75
C GLY A 49 0.54 16.20 1.41
N GLU A 50 1.29 16.56 0.36
CA GLU A 50 0.74 16.82 -0.97
C GLU A 50 0.72 15.54 -1.82
N PRO A 51 -0.35 15.27 -2.59
CA PRO A 51 -0.42 14.09 -3.44
C PRO A 51 0.57 14.19 -4.61
N VAL A 52 1.41 13.17 -4.75
CA VAL A 52 2.31 12.99 -5.91
C VAL A 52 1.78 11.89 -6.82
N VAL A 53 1.18 10.85 -6.23
CA VAL A 53 0.43 9.82 -6.94
C VAL A 53 -0.95 9.73 -6.29
N GLU A 54 -1.96 10.15 -7.05
CA GLU A 54 -3.36 9.93 -6.69
C GLU A 54 -3.69 8.43 -6.65
N PRO A 55 -4.78 8.01 -5.98
CA PRO A 55 -5.17 6.60 -5.89
C PRO A 55 -5.07 5.87 -7.24
N SER A 56 -4.14 4.93 -7.32
CA SER A 56 -3.76 4.24 -8.56
C SER A 56 -3.86 2.74 -8.36
N ALA A 57 -4.54 2.06 -9.30
CA ALA A 57 -4.75 0.63 -9.25
C ALA A 57 -3.46 -0.16 -9.49
N LEU A 58 -3.35 -1.31 -8.82
CA LEU A 58 -2.34 -2.32 -9.02
C LEU A 58 -3.01 -3.63 -9.41
N GLY A 59 -2.49 -4.28 -10.45
CA GLY A 59 -3.00 -5.58 -10.87
C GLY A 59 -2.58 -5.90 -12.30
N ILE A 60 -2.83 -7.14 -12.70
CA ILE A 60 -2.48 -7.63 -14.03
C ILE A 60 -3.70 -8.35 -14.62
N LEU A 61 -4.10 -7.96 -15.82
CA LEU A 61 -5.10 -8.68 -16.60
C LEU A 61 -4.38 -9.54 -17.65
N MET A 62 -4.69 -10.82 -17.66
CA MET A 62 -4.16 -11.83 -18.58
C MET A 62 -5.32 -12.45 -19.37
N GLU A 63 -5.01 -13.18 -20.44
CA GLU A 63 -6.03 -13.81 -21.29
C GLU A 63 -6.90 -14.81 -20.50
N GLU A 64 -6.28 -15.60 -19.61
CA GLU A 64 -6.98 -16.64 -18.82
C GLU A 64 -7.12 -16.29 -17.33
N ALA A 65 -6.67 -15.10 -16.89
CA ALA A 65 -6.61 -14.74 -15.48
C ALA A 65 -6.79 -13.24 -15.24
N ASP A 66 -7.56 -12.91 -14.19
CA ASP A 66 -7.73 -11.55 -13.72
C ASP A 66 -7.15 -11.42 -12.30
N LEU A 67 -6.01 -10.71 -12.20
CA LEU A 67 -5.34 -10.35 -10.96
C LEU A 67 -5.48 -8.85 -10.67
N SER A 68 -6.62 -8.25 -11.01
CA SER A 68 -6.92 -6.84 -10.74
C SER A 68 -7.90 -6.61 -9.59
N ASN A 69 -8.70 -7.61 -9.20
CA ASN A 69 -9.77 -7.47 -8.22
C ASN A 69 -10.05 -8.76 -7.43
N GLY A 70 -10.98 -8.68 -6.47
CA GLY A 70 -11.43 -9.81 -5.67
C GLY A 70 -10.41 -10.28 -4.64
N PHE A 71 -9.41 -9.46 -4.32
CA PHE A 71 -8.41 -9.77 -3.31
C PHE A 71 -8.88 -9.44 -1.90
N ARG A 72 -8.21 -10.07 -0.95
CA ARG A 72 -8.18 -9.73 0.48
C ARG A 72 -6.72 -9.60 0.88
N ILE A 73 -6.41 -8.69 1.80
CA ILE A 73 -5.06 -8.64 2.39
C ILE A 73 -4.96 -9.79 3.38
N LEU A 74 -4.03 -10.70 3.12
CA LEU A 74 -3.73 -11.84 3.99
C LEU A 74 -2.69 -11.46 5.05
N ASP A 75 -1.66 -10.72 4.64
CA ASP A 75 -0.59 -10.25 5.52
C ASP A 75 0.02 -8.94 5.00
N ALA A 76 0.60 -8.16 5.90
CA ALA A 76 1.37 -6.97 5.59
C ALA A 76 2.54 -6.82 6.57
N THR A 77 3.76 -6.93 6.05
CA THR A 77 4.97 -6.91 6.87
C THR A 77 5.87 -5.74 6.49
N ASN A 78 6.34 -5.01 7.50
CA ASN A 78 7.29 -3.90 7.35
C ASN A 78 8.71 -4.33 7.69
N SER A 79 9.69 -3.77 6.98
CA SER A 79 11.11 -3.86 7.34
C SER A 79 11.87 -2.59 6.95
N THR A 80 13.12 -2.48 7.41
CA THR A 80 14.03 -1.37 7.09
C THR A 80 15.36 -1.94 6.62
N PHE A 81 15.98 -1.30 5.64
CA PHE A 81 17.29 -1.66 5.14
C PHE A 81 18.15 -0.40 5.01
N ASP A 82 19.39 -0.45 5.51
CA ASP A 82 20.34 0.66 5.44
C ASP A 82 21.76 0.11 5.31
N GLU A 83 22.27 0.08 4.08
CA GLU A 83 23.65 -0.33 3.81
C GLU A 83 24.30 0.59 2.79
N THR A 84 25.63 0.66 2.82
CA THR A 84 26.42 1.43 1.85
C THR A 84 27.34 0.50 1.08
N TRP A 85 27.34 0.62 -0.25
CA TRP A 85 28.18 -0.18 -1.14
C TRP A 85 29.05 0.70 -2.02
N MET A 86 30.12 0.11 -2.57
CA MET A 86 31.08 0.79 -3.45
C MET A 86 31.00 0.18 -4.85
N PRO A 87 30.57 0.94 -5.88
CA PRO A 87 30.59 0.46 -7.24
C PRO A 87 32.02 0.27 -7.76
N VAL A 88 32.20 -0.67 -8.69
CA VAL A 88 33.47 -0.84 -9.42
C VAL A 88 33.76 0.39 -10.31
N TRP A 89 32.72 0.99 -10.87
CA TRP A 89 32.74 2.22 -11.67
C TRP A 89 31.39 2.92 -11.53
N GLY A 90 31.37 4.26 -11.52
CA GLY A 90 30.14 5.04 -11.38
C GLY A 90 30.41 6.50 -11.08
N GLU A 91 29.34 7.29 -10.99
CA GLU A 91 29.41 8.73 -10.68
C GLU A 91 29.83 9.00 -9.23
N TYR A 92 29.57 8.04 -8.33
CA TYR A 92 29.85 8.15 -6.89
C TYR A 92 30.76 7.01 -6.42
N GLU A 93 31.66 7.29 -5.48
CA GLU A 93 32.53 6.29 -4.83
C GLU A 93 31.75 5.36 -3.89
N LYS A 94 30.72 5.89 -3.22
CA LYS A 94 29.88 5.18 -2.24
C LYS A 94 28.42 5.50 -2.50
N VAL A 95 27.59 4.46 -2.51
CA VAL A 95 26.14 4.58 -2.69
C VAL A 95 25.44 4.00 -1.46
N ARG A 96 24.65 4.84 -0.77
CA ARG A 96 23.83 4.40 0.36
C ARG A 96 22.48 3.91 -0.16
N ASN A 97 22.10 2.71 0.25
CA ASN A 97 20.82 2.08 -0.03
C ASN A 97 20.02 2.05 1.28
N HIS A 98 19.19 3.07 1.48
CA HIS A 98 18.42 3.26 2.71
C HIS A 98 16.94 3.43 2.38
N TYR A 99 16.12 2.46 2.80
CA TYR A 99 14.68 2.47 2.56
C TYR A 99 13.93 1.76 3.69
N ASN A 100 12.66 2.13 3.83
CA ASN A 100 11.68 1.28 4.49
C ASN A 100 10.96 0.44 3.44
N GLU A 101 10.54 -0.76 3.80
CA GLU A 101 9.90 -1.72 2.91
C GLU A 101 8.56 -2.17 3.49
N LEU A 102 7.56 -2.28 2.63
CA LEU A 102 6.25 -2.87 2.93
C LEU A 102 6.01 -4.02 1.95
N THR A 103 5.76 -5.21 2.49
CA THR A 103 5.36 -6.38 1.70
C THR A 103 3.90 -6.68 1.99
N VAL A 104 3.03 -6.59 0.99
CA VAL A 104 1.61 -6.91 1.14
C VAL A 104 1.30 -8.18 0.37
N THR A 105 0.71 -9.16 1.07
CA THR A 105 0.27 -10.43 0.51
C THR A 105 -1.23 -10.36 0.27
N PHE A 106 -1.63 -10.43 -0.99
CA PHE A 106 -3.03 -10.42 -1.42
C PHE A 106 -3.48 -11.84 -1.78
N SER A 107 -4.61 -12.28 -1.24
CA SER A 107 -5.22 -13.58 -1.53
C SER A 107 -6.54 -13.39 -2.30
N GLN A 108 -6.73 -14.14 -3.38
CA GLN A 108 -7.93 -14.13 -4.22
C GLN A 108 -8.69 -15.47 -4.08
N PRO A 109 -9.61 -15.60 -3.10
CA PRO A 109 -10.22 -16.88 -2.75
C PRO A 109 -11.27 -17.37 -3.75
N ALA A 110 -11.83 -16.48 -4.59
CA ALA A 110 -13.07 -16.75 -5.31
C ALA A 110 -12.95 -17.63 -6.58
N LYS A 111 -11.74 -17.94 -7.07
CA LYS A 111 -11.59 -18.76 -8.29
C LYS A 111 -10.45 -19.79 -8.29
N HIS A 112 -9.31 -19.53 -7.63
CA HIS A 112 -8.12 -20.38 -7.79
C HIS A 112 -7.18 -20.43 -6.57
N ASP A 113 -7.60 -19.91 -5.41
CA ASP A 113 -6.75 -19.76 -4.21
C ASP A 113 -5.37 -19.17 -4.55
N ARG A 114 -5.39 -18.07 -5.29
CA ARG A 114 -4.18 -17.40 -5.78
C ARG A 114 -3.69 -16.39 -4.77
N THR A 115 -2.38 -16.24 -4.74
CA THR A 115 -1.69 -15.22 -3.95
C THR A 115 -0.88 -14.35 -4.89
N MET A 116 -0.94 -13.04 -4.68
CA MET A 116 -0.08 -12.05 -5.32
C MET A 116 0.60 -11.26 -4.22
N ILE A 117 1.91 -11.10 -4.31
CA ILE A 117 2.66 -10.26 -3.37
C ILE A 117 3.06 -8.97 -4.09
N VAL A 118 2.88 -7.83 -3.42
CA VAL A 118 3.46 -6.56 -3.88
C VAL A 118 4.43 -6.06 -2.82
N ARG A 119 5.67 -5.84 -3.24
CA ARG A 119 6.74 -5.32 -2.39
C ARG A 119 7.03 -3.88 -2.77
N PHE A 120 6.96 -2.99 -1.80
CA PHE A 120 7.23 -1.56 -1.94
C PHE A 120 8.50 -1.22 -1.16
N ARG A 121 9.41 -0.45 -1.77
CA ARG A 121 10.57 0.17 -1.12
C ARG A 121 10.43 1.67 -1.24
N LEU A 122 10.39 2.34 -0.09
CA LEU A 122 10.21 3.77 0.02
C LEU A 122 11.50 4.41 0.54
N PHE A 123 12.13 5.17 -0.35
CA PHE A 123 13.33 5.96 -0.10
C PHE A 123 12.93 7.39 0.28
N ASP A 124 13.90 8.20 0.65
CA ASP A 124 13.69 9.62 0.95
C ASP A 124 13.31 10.47 -0.28
N ASP A 125 13.62 9.97 -1.47
CA ASP A 125 13.53 10.64 -2.76
C ASP A 125 12.66 9.89 -3.79
N GLY A 126 12.13 8.71 -3.46
CA GLY A 126 11.33 7.95 -4.41
C GLY A 126 10.69 6.68 -3.86
N LEU A 127 9.79 6.14 -4.67
CA LEU A 127 9.09 4.88 -4.45
C LEU A 127 9.47 3.89 -5.56
N GLY A 128 9.84 2.66 -5.19
CA GLY A 128 9.91 1.52 -6.09
C GLY A 128 8.99 0.41 -5.64
N PHE A 129 8.35 -0.30 -6.56
CA PHE A 129 7.56 -1.48 -6.23
C PHE A 129 7.66 -2.56 -7.31
N ARG A 130 7.31 -3.79 -6.94
CA ARG A 130 7.21 -4.93 -7.88
C ARG A 130 6.18 -5.96 -7.41
N TYR A 131 5.73 -6.76 -8.37
CA TYR A 131 4.93 -7.97 -8.14
C TYR A 131 5.86 -9.18 -7.92
N GLU A 132 5.48 -10.09 -7.03
CA GLU A 132 6.15 -11.38 -6.77
C GLU A 132 5.17 -12.55 -6.87
#